data_AF-A0A0Q4FIT6-F1
#
_entry.id   AF-A0A0Q4FIT6-F1
#
_cell.length_a   1.000
_cell.length_b   1.000
_cell.length_c   1.000
_cell.angle_alpha   90.00
_cell.angle_beta   90.00
_cell.angle_gamma   90.00
#
_symmetry.space_group_name_H-M   'P 1'
#
loop_
_entity.id
_entity.type
_entity.pdbx_description
1 polymer ?
#
loop_
_entity_poly.entity_id
_entity_poly.type
_entity_poly.pdbx_seq_one_letter_code
_entity_poly.pdbx_strand_id
1 'polypeptide(L)'
;MVNDSLTAERGLALGYAPDAAQPGLAALLALDTTLGGIVRSTSQPLVGQMRLTWWHDALAALATAPPPAEPVLQGIATHVVPAGVAGTDLAVMIDAWEVLLDDPSPDDAAIALFGQRRGGVLFAAAATVCGGGDGRIADLGAGWALADLAAKLRDGAAAARAGQAAARHLAAGLTGTLPRRLRALGALAVLARADLAGTAPGSPSRVGRLLLHRLTGR
;
A
#
# COMPACT_ATOMS: atom_id res chain seq x y z
N MET A 1 13.01 11.58 17.56
CA MET A 1 13.46 10.19 17.41
C MET A 1 12.32 9.34 16.85
N VAL A 2 11.67 9.84 15.79
CA VAL A 2 10.47 9.22 15.22
C VAL A 2 10.92 8.22 14.16
N ASN A 3 10.93 6.95 14.56
CA ASN A 3 10.55 5.80 13.74
C ASN A 3 11.61 5.04 12.90
N ASP A 4 12.88 5.05 13.29
CA ASP A 4 13.91 4.20 12.67
C ASP A 4 13.52 2.72 12.65
N SER A 5 12.88 2.23 13.72
CA SER A 5 12.46 0.83 13.84
C SER A 5 11.37 0.42 12.84
N LEU A 6 10.34 1.23 12.58
CA LEU A 6 9.33 0.89 11.56
C LEU A 6 9.93 0.96 10.15
N THR A 7 10.83 1.91 9.89
CA THR A 7 11.54 2.00 8.61
C THR A 7 12.40 0.75 8.40
N ALA A 8 13.11 0.29 9.44
CA ALA A 8 13.89 -0.93 9.40
C ALA A 8 13.01 -2.19 9.22
N GLU A 9 11.88 -2.31 9.94
CA GLU A 9 10.94 -3.43 9.78
C GLU A 9 10.37 -3.50 8.36
N ARG A 10 9.99 -2.36 7.78
CA ARG A 10 9.50 -2.28 6.40
C ARG A 10 10.59 -2.64 5.40
N GLY A 11 11.81 -2.14 5.58
CA GLY A 11 12.96 -2.52 4.75
C GLY A 11 13.24 -4.03 4.81
N LEU A 12 13.16 -4.62 5.99
CA LEU A 12 13.32 -6.05 6.19
C LEU A 12 12.19 -6.87 5.53
N ALA A 13 10.94 -6.42 5.63
CA ALA A 13 9.81 -7.05 4.93
C ALA A 13 9.98 -7.00 3.40
N LEU A 14 10.43 -5.87 2.86
CA LEU A 14 10.69 -5.71 1.42
C LEU A 14 11.87 -6.56 0.95
N GLY A 15 12.88 -6.77 1.79
CA GLY A 15 13.99 -7.68 1.53
C GLY A 15 13.59 -9.16 1.40
N TYR A 16 12.32 -9.52 1.61
CA TYR A 16 11.82 -10.87 1.33
C TYR A 16 11.40 -11.05 -0.13
N ALA A 17 11.30 -9.96 -0.90
CA ALA A 17 10.97 -10.00 -2.31
C ALA A 17 12.15 -10.53 -3.14
N PRO A 18 11.89 -11.08 -4.34
CA PRO A 18 12.95 -11.37 -5.30
C PRO A 18 13.79 -10.12 -5.59
N ASP A 19 15.11 -10.26 -5.71
CA ASP A 19 16.03 -9.12 -5.90
C ASP A 19 15.64 -8.27 -7.13
N ALA A 20 15.24 -8.93 -8.23
CA ALA A 20 14.79 -8.25 -9.45
C ALA A 20 13.48 -7.44 -9.27
N ALA A 21 12.67 -7.77 -8.26
CA ALA A 21 11.40 -7.10 -7.97
C ALA A 21 11.56 -5.88 -7.04
N GLN A 22 12.67 -5.79 -6.30
CA GLN A 22 12.86 -4.75 -5.28
C GLN A 22 12.76 -3.32 -5.84
N PRO A 23 13.37 -2.97 -7.00
CA PRO A 23 13.23 -1.62 -7.57
C PRO A 23 11.78 -1.27 -7.93
N GLY A 24 11.02 -2.23 -8.48
CA GLY A 24 9.61 -2.03 -8.81
C GLY A 24 8.73 -1.87 -7.57
N LEU A 25 8.97 -2.66 -6.52
CA LEU A 25 8.28 -2.49 -5.23
C LEU A 25 8.58 -1.13 -4.60
N ALA A 26 9.84 -0.67 -4.67
CA ALA A 26 10.23 0.65 -4.18
C ALA A 26 9.51 1.76 -4.95
N ALA A 27 9.42 1.66 -6.29
CA ALA A 27 8.70 2.63 -7.11
C ALA A 27 7.19 2.67 -6.79
N LEU A 28 6.55 1.52 -6.59
CA LEU A 28 5.15 1.41 -6.18
C LEU A 28 4.88 2.06 -4.81
N LEU A 29 5.73 1.81 -3.83
CA LEU A 29 5.61 2.42 -2.50
C LEU A 29 5.93 3.92 -2.51
N ALA A 30 6.84 4.36 -3.38
CA ALA A 30 7.11 5.77 -3.59
C ALA A 30 5.87 6.48 -4.18
N LEU A 31 5.17 5.86 -5.14
CA LEU A 31 3.90 6.37 -5.66
C LEU A 31 2.86 6.53 -4.54
N ASP A 32 2.60 5.47 -3.77
CA ASP A 32 1.66 5.52 -2.63
C ASP A 32 2.01 6.63 -1.63
N THR A 33 3.30 6.75 -1.30
CA THR A 33 3.81 7.77 -0.37
C THR A 33 3.59 9.19 -0.90
N THR A 34 3.87 9.40 -2.19
CA THR A 34 3.71 10.68 -2.88
C THR A 34 2.24 11.10 -2.95
N LEU A 35 1.34 10.20 -3.37
CA LEU A 35 -0.09 10.48 -3.44
C LEU A 35 -0.66 10.84 -2.05
N GLY A 36 -0.35 10.03 -1.03
CA GLY A 36 -0.75 10.35 0.34
C GLY A 36 -0.11 11.65 0.87
N GLY A 37 1.10 11.99 0.40
CA GLY A 37 1.78 13.24 0.72
C GLY A 37 1.04 14.46 0.18
N ILE A 38 0.50 14.37 -1.04
CA ILE A 38 -0.34 15.42 -1.65
C ILE A 38 -1.54 15.72 -0.77
N VAL A 39 -2.31 14.68 -0.40
CA VAL A 39 -3.50 14.82 0.45
C VAL A 39 -3.14 15.44 1.80
N ARG A 40 -2.08 14.97 2.47
CA ARG A 40 -1.66 15.50 3.78
C ARG A 40 -1.14 16.94 3.75
N SER A 41 -0.54 17.35 2.63
CA SER A 41 0.08 18.68 2.49
C SER A 41 -0.88 19.77 2.03
N THR A 42 -2.06 19.38 1.53
CA THR A 42 -2.99 20.29 0.90
C THR A 42 -3.99 20.86 1.91
N SER A 43 -4.07 22.19 2.01
CA SER A 43 -5.11 22.88 2.80
C SER A 43 -6.32 23.32 1.98
N GLN A 44 -6.18 23.42 0.65
CA GLN A 44 -7.25 23.82 -0.27
C GLN A 44 -7.66 22.62 -1.13
N PRO A 45 -8.85 22.02 -0.92
CA PRO A 45 -9.27 20.79 -1.61
C PRO A 45 -9.10 20.84 -3.13
N LEU A 46 -9.46 21.96 -3.76
CA LEU A 46 -9.32 22.16 -5.21
C LEU A 46 -7.87 22.03 -5.70
N VAL A 47 -6.88 22.51 -4.92
CA VAL A 47 -5.46 22.38 -5.27
C VAL A 47 -5.00 20.93 -5.16
N GLY A 48 -5.50 20.20 -4.16
CA GLY A 48 -5.25 18.76 -4.02
C GLY A 48 -5.80 17.99 -5.21
N GLN A 49 -7.04 18.29 -5.59
CA GLN A 49 -7.71 17.69 -6.73
C GLN A 49 -6.92 17.89 -8.02
N MET A 50 -6.52 19.13 -8.35
CA MET A 50 -5.72 19.40 -9.54
C MET A 50 -4.40 18.61 -9.58
N ARG A 51 -3.72 18.47 -8.43
CA ARG A 51 -2.49 17.69 -8.34
C ARG A 51 -2.76 16.19 -8.55
N LEU A 52 -3.81 15.65 -7.95
CA LEU A 52 -4.19 14.25 -8.14
C LEU A 52 -4.62 13.95 -9.58
N THR A 53 -5.37 14.85 -10.23
CA THR A 53 -5.71 14.75 -11.65
C THR A 53 -4.46 14.71 -12.53
N TRP A 54 -3.46 15.56 -12.26
CA TRP A 54 -2.20 15.50 -12.99
C TRP A 54 -1.50 14.14 -12.82
N TRP A 55 -1.50 13.57 -11.61
CA TRP A 55 -0.91 12.25 -11.38
C TRP A 55 -1.65 11.14 -12.10
N HIS A 56 -2.98 11.19 -12.11
CA HIS A 56 -3.82 10.27 -12.87
C HIS A 56 -3.44 10.30 -14.36
N ASP A 57 -3.42 11.49 -14.96
CA ASP A 57 -3.14 11.65 -16.39
C ASP A 57 -1.69 11.25 -16.73
N ALA A 58 -0.74 11.60 -15.87
CA ALA A 58 0.67 11.27 -16.07
C ALA A 58 0.92 9.75 -15.98
N LEU A 59 0.23 9.04 -15.09
CA LEU A 59 0.28 7.58 -15.01
C LEU A 59 -0.36 6.94 -16.26
N ALA A 60 -1.54 7.42 -16.66
CA ALA A 60 -2.23 6.91 -17.85
C ALA A 60 -1.40 7.09 -19.13
N ALA A 61 -0.67 8.21 -19.23
CA ALA A 61 0.18 8.52 -20.38
C ALA A 61 1.42 7.62 -20.50
N LEU A 62 1.83 6.88 -19.46
CA LEU A 62 3.02 6.01 -19.51
C LEU A 62 2.93 4.90 -20.56
N ALA A 63 1.74 4.58 -21.06
CA ALA A 63 1.54 3.62 -22.14
C ALA A 63 1.92 4.19 -23.52
N THR A 64 1.86 5.51 -23.70
CA THR A 64 1.90 6.17 -25.02
C THR A 64 2.92 7.29 -25.12
N ALA A 65 3.48 7.75 -24.00
CA ALA A 65 4.39 8.88 -23.93
C ALA A 65 5.56 8.58 -22.99
N PRO A 66 6.73 9.22 -23.18
CA PRO A 66 7.84 9.10 -22.24
C PRO A 66 7.43 9.65 -20.86
N PRO A 67 7.95 9.07 -19.76
CA PRO A 67 7.63 9.56 -18.42
C PRO A 67 8.09 11.02 -18.24
N PRO A 68 7.31 11.85 -17.55
CA PRO A 68 7.75 13.18 -17.12
C PRO A 68 9.05 13.13 -16.31
N ALA A 69 9.69 14.29 -16.12
CA ALA A 69 10.87 14.45 -15.25
C ALA A 69 10.51 14.41 -13.75
N GLU A 70 9.70 13.43 -13.37
CA GLU A 70 9.27 13.13 -12.00
C GLU A 70 9.84 11.76 -11.62
N PRO A 71 10.74 11.68 -10.61
CA PRO A 71 11.48 10.45 -10.28
C PRO A 71 10.59 9.23 -10.03
N VAL A 72 9.42 9.42 -9.41
CA VAL A 72 8.49 8.31 -9.17
C VAL A 72 7.94 7.77 -10.48
N LEU A 73 7.49 8.63 -11.41
CA LEU A 73 6.99 8.20 -12.72
C LEU A 73 8.07 7.52 -13.55
N GLN A 74 9.32 8.01 -13.48
CA GLN A 74 10.46 7.37 -14.13
C GLN A 74 10.72 5.96 -13.55
N GLY A 75 10.62 5.81 -12.23
CA GLY A 75 10.73 4.51 -11.56
C GLY A 75 9.63 3.53 -11.98
N ILE A 76 8.37 4.00 -12.04
CA ILE A 76 7.23 3.20 -12.53
C ILE A 76 7.44 2.79 -13.99
N ALA A 77 7.80 3.72 -14.88
CA ALA A 77 8.03 3.43 -16.29
C ALA A 77 9.20 2.45 -16.51
N THR A 78 10.22 2.49 -15.65
CA THR A 78 11.43 1.66 -15.78
C THR A 78 11.26 0.27 -15.17
N HIS A 79 10.56 0.14 -14.04
CA HIS A 79 10.56 -1.09 -13.25
C HIS A 79 9.19 -1.77 -13.10
N VAL A 80 8.09 -1.06 -13.38
CA VAL A 80 6.73 -1.56 -13.11
C VAL A 80 5.97 -1.82 -14.42
N VAL A 81 6.00 -0.87 -15.36
CA VAL A 81 5.37 -1.05 -16.67
C VAL A 81 5.94 -2.24 -17.44
N PRO A 82 7.27 -2.45 -17.53
CA PRO A 82 7.83 -3.62 -18.21
C PRO A 82 7.52 -4.95 -17.52
N ALA A 83 7.14 -4.93 -16.24
CA ALA A 83 6.69 -6.12 -15.51
C ALA A 83 5.23 -6.48 -15.81
N GLY A 84 4.52 -5.71 -16.63
CA GLY A 84 3.15 -5.98 -17.07
C GLY A 84 2.07 -5.26 -16.27
N VAL A 85 2.41 -4.23 -15.50
CA VAL A 85 1.43 -3.39 -14.79
C VAL A 85 1.18 -2.12 -15.60
N ALA A 86 -0.05 -1.90 -16.06
CA ALA A 86 -0.37 -0.69 -16.81
C ALA A 86 -0.40 0.54 -15.90
N GLY A 87 0.05 1.69 -16.39
CA GLY A 87 -0.07 2.96 -15.67
C GLY A 87 -1.52 3.34 -15.35
N THR A 88 -2.47 2.99 -16.23
CA THR A 88 -3.91 3.16 -16.01
C THR A 88 -4.42 2.35 -14.82
N ASP A 89 -3.87 1.15 -14.58
CA ASP A 89 -4.25 0.34 -13.42
C ASP A 89 -3.78 0.98 -12.12
N LEU A 90 -2.61 1.64 -12.14
CA LEU A 90 -2.10 2.39 -10.99
C LEU A 90 -2.85 3.70 -10.78
N ALA A 91 -3.35 4.32 -11.85
CA ALA A 91 -4.11 5.56 -11.77
C ALA A 91 -5.41 5.40 -10.94
N VAL A 92 -5.96 4.19 -10.86
CA VAL A 92 -7.09 3.82 -9.99
C VAL A 92 -6.81 4.10 -8.50
N MET A 93 -5.53 4.14 -8.08
CA MET A 93 -5.18 4.50 -6.70
C MET A 93 -5.55 5.96 -6.36
N ILE A 94 -5.66 6.85 -7.36
CA ILE A 94 -6.04 8.24 -7.15
C ILE A 94 -7.43 8.33 -6.50
N ASP A 95 -8.40 7.54 -6.97
CA ASP A 95 -9.76 7.49 -6.42
C ASP A 95 -9.78 7.30 -4.90
N ALA A 96 -8.87 6.49 -4.36
CA ALA A 96 -8.78 6.26 -2.91
C ALA A 96 -8.35 7.53 -2.17
N TRP A 97 -7.44 8.30 -2.74
CA TRP A 97 -6.90 9.49 -2.11
C TRP A 97 -7.85 10.69 -2.22
N GLU A 98 -8.62 10.78 -3.30
CA GLU A 98 -9.64 11.81 -3.50
C GLU A 98 -10.74 11.74 -2.43
N VAL A 99 -11.18 10.53 -2.07
CA VAL A 99 -12.17 10.31 -0.99
C VAL A 99 -11.77 10.99 0.33
N LEU A 100 -10.46 11.07 0.63
CA LEU A 100 -9.96 11.70 1.85
C LEU A 100 -9.79 13.21 1.76
N LEU A 101 -9.84 13.80 0.56
CA LEU A 101 -9.85 15.26 0.38
C LEU A 101 -11.22 15.86 0.72
N ASP A 102 -12.28 15.11 0.45
CA ASP A 102 -13.66 15.61 0.54
C ASP A 102 -14.23 15.54 1.97
N ASP A 103 -13.95 14.45 2.70
CA ASP A 103 -14.54 14.22 4.03
C ASP A 103 -13.51 13.70 5.06
N PRO A 104 -13.27 14.42 6.17
CA PRO A 104 -12.41 13.95 7.25
C PRO A 104 -12.99 12.78 8.07
N SER A 105 -14.27 12.45 7.92
CA SER A 105 -14.94 11.29 8.54
C SER A 105 -15.57 10.39 7.46
N PRO A 106 -14.78 9.51 6.83
CA PRO A 106 -15.30 8.62 5.79
C PRO A 106 -16.33 7.63 6.35
N ASP A 107 -17.39 7.42 5.57
CA ASP A 107 -18.38 6.37 5.82
C ASP A 107 -17.85 4.97 5.46
N ASP A 108 -18.66 3.94 5.64
CA ASP A 108 -18.23 2.56 5.40
C ASP A 108 -17.96 2.27 3.92
N ALA A 109 -18.64 2.95 3.00
CA ALA A 109 -18.43 2.81 1.56
C ALA A 109 -17.09 3.45 1.15
N ALA A 110 -16.80 4.64 1.65
CA ALA A 110 -15.54 5.35 1.48
C ALA A 110 -14.37 4.55 2.07
N ILE A 111 -14.53 3.99 3.27
CA ILE A 111 -13.54 3.10 3.89
C ILE A 111 -13.29 1.88 3.01
N ALA A 112 -14.35 1.18 2.57
CA ALA A 112 -14.20 -0.01 1.73
C ALA A 112 -13.51 0.31 0.39
N LEU A 113 -13.90 1.42 -0.25
CA LEU A 113 -13.29 1.91 -1.48
C LEU A 113 -11.81 2.21 -1.28
N PHE A 114 -11.45 2.90 -0.18
CA PHE A 114 -10.06 3.21 0.16
C PHE A 114 -9.20 1.94 0.26
N GLY A 115 -9.67 0.92 0.99
CA GLY A 115 -8.97 -0.36 1.11
C GLY A 115 -8.75 -1.03 -0.26
N GLN A 116 -9.79 -1.11 -1.08
CA GLN A 116 -9.75 -1.76 -2.39
C GLN A 116 -8.84 -1.00 -3.38
N ARG A 117 -9.04 0.31 -3.51
CA ARG A 117 -8.41 1.15 -4.54
C ARG A 117 -6.99 1.55 -4.19
N ARG A 118 -6.67 1.82 -2.91
CA ARG A 118 -5.29 2.06 -2.50
C ARG A 118 -4.55 0.75 -2.31
N GLY A 119 -4.98 -0.03 -1.34
CA GLY A 119 -4.25 -1.21 -0.86
C GLY A 119 -4.31 -2.37 -1.84
N GLY A 120 -5.51 -2.72 -2.29
CA GLY A 120 -5.74 -3.83 -3.22
C GLY A 120 -5.00 -3.65 -4.54
N VAL A 121 -5.13 -2.48 -5.18
CA VAL A 121 -4.43 -2.15 -6.43
C VAL A 121 -2.91 -2.18 -6.25
N LEU A 122 -2.39 -1.53 -5.21
CA LEU A 122 -0.95 -1.50 -4.92
C LEU A 122 -0.38 -2.92 -4.75
N PHE A 123 -1.06 -3.75 -3.98
CA PHE A 123 -0.61 -5.13 -3.71
C PHE A 123 -0.74 -6.02 -4.94
N ALA A 124 -1.78 -5.84 -5.76
CA ALA A 124 -1.93 -6.55 -7.04
C ALA A 124 -0.77 -6.21 -7.99
N ALA A 125 -0.47 -4.92 -8.17
CA ALA A 125 0.68 -4.47 -8.96
C ALA A 125 2.00 -5.03 -8.41
N ALA A 126 2.18 -5.00 -7.09
CA ALA A 126 3.35 -5.53 -6.42
C ALA A 126 3.51 -7.05 -6.61
N ALA A 127 2.41 -7.81 -6.61
CA ALA A 127 2.43 -9.25 -6.88
C ALA A 127 2.86 -9.53 -8.32
N THR A 128 2.34 -8.77 -9.29
CA THR A 128 2.75 -8.84 -10.71
C THR A 128 4.25 -8.57 -10.86
N VAL A 129 4.77 -7.50 -10.24
CA VAL A 129 6.21 -7.17 -10.22
C VAL A 129 7.04 -8.30 -9.59
N CYS A 130 6.52 -8.99 -8.58
CA CYS A 130 7.16 -10.15 -7.97
C CYS A 130 7.06 -11.44 -8.83
N GLY A 131 6.45 -11.38 -10.03
CA GLY A 131 6.25 -12.52 -10.92
C GLY A 131 5.26 -13.54 -10.38
N GLY A 132 4.22 -13.09 -9.65
CA GLY A 132 3.24 -13.97 -9.01
C GLY A 132 1.83 -13.40 -8.97
N GLY A 133 0.88 -14.27 -8.63
CA GLY A 133 -0.49 -13.92 -8.31
C GLY A 133 -1.03 -14.86 -7.24
N ASP A 134 -1.92 -14.35 -6.41
CA ASP A 134 -2.63 -15.12 -5.39
C ASP A 134 -3.92 -14.39 -5.04
N GLY A 135 -5.05 -15.11 -4.93
CA GLY A 135 -6.35 -14.52 -4.66
C GLY A 135 -6.40 -13.74 -3.33
N ARG A 136 -5.49 -14.04 -2.39
CA ARG A 136 -5.38 -13.36 -1.09
C ARG A 136 -4.74 -11.97 -1.17
N ILE A 137 -4.05 -11.64 -2.27
CA ILE A 137 -3.26 -10.40 -2.37
C ILE A 137 -4.13 -9.15 -2.22
N ALA A 138 -5.34 -9.16 -2.80
CA ALA A 138 -6.26 -8.04 -2.69
C ALA A 138 -6.66 -7.78 -1.22
N ASP A 139 -6.98 -8.85 -0.46
CA ASP A 139 -7.30 -8.76 0.97
C ASP A 139 -6.11 -8.29 1.80
N LEU A 140 -4.90 -8.81 1.54
CA LEU A 140 -3.69 -8.37 2.24
C LEU A 140 -3.44 -6.87 2.03
N GLY A 141 -3.61 -6.39 0.80
CA GLY A 141 -3.46 -4.99 0.46
C GLY A 141 -4.52 -4.11 1.10
N ALA A 142 -5.80 -4.49 0.99
CA ALA A 142 -6.90 -3.75 1.61
C ALA A 142 -6.72 -3.66 3.13
N GLY A 143 -6.40 -4.78 3.77
CA GLY A 143 -6.11 -4.83 5.20
C GLY A 143 -4.94 -3.93 5.61
N TRP A 144 -3.86 -3.92 4.83
CA TRP A 144 -2.70 -3.05 5.05
C TRP A 144 -3.05 -1.56 4.94
N ALA A 145 -3.78 -1.16 3.89
CA ALA A 145 -4.16 0.23 3.68
C ALA A 145 -5.14 0.73 4.76
N LEU A 146 -6.09 -0.12 5.17
CA LEU A 146 -7.09 0.22 6.18
C LEU A 146 -6.51 0.29 7.59
N ALA A 147 -5.51 -0.53 7.92
CA ALA A 147 -4.77 -0.41 9.17
C ALA A 147 -4.07 0.95 9.28
N ASP A 148 -3.43 1.38 8.19
CA ASP A 148 -2.79 2.70 8.10
C ASP A 148 -3.81 3.85 8.16
N LEU A 149 -4.99 3.69 7.53
CA LEU A 149 -6.08 4.67 7.62
C LEU A 149 -6.59 4.81 9.06
N ALA A 150 -6.89 3.68 9.73
CA ALA A 150 -7.40 3.66 11.10
C ALA A 150 -6.47 4.39 12.08
N ALA A 151 -5.15 4.25 11.90
CA ALA A 151 -4.14 4.93 12.72
C ALA A 151 -4.05 6.46 12.50
N LYS A 152 -4.58 6.96 11.37
CA LYS A 152 -4.46 8.37 10.95
C LYS A 152 -5.76 9.16 11.07
N LEU A 153 -6.90 8.49 11.14
CA LEU A 153 -8.20 9.14 11.33
C LEU A 153 -8.29 9.76 12.73
N ARG A 154 -8.83 11.00 12.78
CA ARG A 154 -9.07 11.72 14.04
C ARG A 154 -10.41 11.37 14.68
N ASP A 155 -11.41 11.07 13.85
CA ASP A 155 -12.69 10.55 14.31
C ASP A 155 -12.52 9.12 14.80
N GLY A 156 -12.69 8.91 16.11
CA GLY A 156 -12.55 7.60 16.74
C GLY A 156 -13.56 6.56 16.23
N ALA A 157 -14.76 6.98 15.84
CA ALA A 157 -15.76 6.06 15.29
C ALA A 157 -15.36 5.59 13.89
N ALA A 158 -14.94 6.52 13.02
CA ALA A 158 -14.41 6.18 11.69
C ALA A 158 -13.14 5.33 11.79
N ALA A 159 -12.22 5.68 12.70
CA ALA A 159 -11.02 4.89 12.98
C ALA A 159 -11.35 3.45 13.42
N ALA A 160 -12.34 3.28 14.30
CA ALA A 160 -12.79 1.96 14.74
C ALA A 160 -13.38 1.14 13.59
N ARG A 161 -14.22 1.73 12.72
CA ARG A 161 -14.80 1.05 11.54
C ARG A 161 -13.70 0.65 10.55
N ALA A 162 -12.75 1.53 10.27
CA ALA A 162 -11.59 1.24 9.44
C ALA A 162 -10.72 0.11 10.02
N GLY A 163 -10.47 0.12 11.34
CA GLY A 163 -9.71 -0.92 12.03
C GLY A 163 -10.40 -2.28 12.00
N GLN A 164 -11.73 -2.32 12.17
CA GLN A 164 -12.52 -3.55 12.05
C GLN A 164 -12.51 -4.09 10.61
N ALA A 165 -12.65 -3.23 9.61
CA ALA A 165 -12.53 -3.61 8.20
C ALA A 165 -11.11 -4.14 7.89
N ALA A 166 -10.07 -3.48 8.39
CA ALA A 166 -8.69 -3.91 8.26
C ALA A 166 -8.47 -5.31 8.86
N ALA A 167 -8.95 -5.55 10.08
CA ALA A 167 -8.83 -6.84 10.75
C ALA A 167 -9.51 -7.97 9.96
N ARG A 168 -10.69 -7.73 9.37
CA ARG A 168 -11.39 -8.70 8.53
C ARG A 168 -10.58 -9.09 7.29
N HIS A 169 -10.10 -8.10 6.54
CA HIS A 169 -9.27 -8.33 5.36
C HIS A 169 -7.94 -9.03 5.70
N LEU A 170 -7.26 -8.60 6.76
CA LEU A 170 -6.02 -9.26 7.19
C LEU A 170 -6.26 -10.70 7.65
N ALA A 171 -7.39 -10.99 8.30
CA ALA A 171 -7.77 -12.34 8.68
C ALA A 171 -8.06 -13.24 7.47
N ALA A 172 -8.70 -12.70 6.42
CA ALA A 172 -8.96 -13.42 5.17
C ALA A 172 -7.67 -13.67 4.36
N GLY A 173 -6.81 -12.65 4.25
CA GLY A 173 -5.58 -12.71 3.47
C GLY A 173 -4.44 -13.50 4.12
N LEU A 174 -4.30 -13.44 5.45
CA LEU A 174 -3.25 -14.14 6.20
C LEU A 174 -3.66 -15.57 6.58
N THR A 175 -4.20 -16.30 5.60
CA THR A 175 -4.58 -17.71 5.72
C THR A 175 -3.61 -18.58 4.94
N GLY A 176 -3.39 -19.83 5.36
CA GLY A 176 -2.55 -20.78 4.61
C GLY A 176 -1.10 -20.33 4.45
N THR A 177 -0.43 -20.83 3.40
CA THR A 177 0.97 -20.49 3.10
C THR A 177 1.05 -19.65 1.83
N LEU A 178 1.75 -18.51 1.87
CA LEU A 178 2.01 -17.68 0.69
C LEU A 178 3.20 -18.21 -0.12
N PRO A 179 3.13 -18.13 -1.47
CA PRO A 179 4.27 -18.37 -2.34
C PRO A 179 5.47 -17.51 -1.93
N ARG A 180 6.69 -18.07 -2.03
CA ARG A 180 7.91 -17.39 -1.55
C ARG A 180 8.08 -15.97 -2.10
N ARG A 181 7.79 -15.78 -3.39
CA ARG A 181 7.85 -14.47 -4.08
C ARG A 181 6.87 -13.42 -3.54
N LEU A 182 5.80 -13.83 -2.85
CA LEU A 182 4.78 -12.94 -2.29
C LEU A 182 4.94 -12.71 -0.77
N ARG A 183 5.96 -13.31 -0.13
CA ARG A 183 6.17 -13.21 1.32
C ARG A 183 6.50 -11.79 1.79
N ALA A 184 7.03 -10.93 0.91
CA ALA A 184 7.20 -9.51 1.23
C ALA A 184 5.85 -8.82 1.49
N LEU A 185 4.84 -9.11 0.65
CA LEU A 185 3.49 -8.54 0.79
C LEU A 185 2.79 -9.11 2.04
N GLY A 186 2.92 -10.42 2.26
CA GLY A 186 2.46 -11.04 3.51
C GLY A 186 3.12 -10.45 4.76
N ALA A 187 4.43 -10.17 4.70
CA ALA A 187 5.14 -9.53 5.80
C ALA A 187 4.64 -8.11 6.09
N LEU A 188 4.34 -7.30 5.06
CA LEU A 188 3.71 -5.98 5.23
C LEU A 188 2.33 -6.09 5.91
N ALA A 189 1.52 -7.07 5.52
CA ALA A 189 0.22 -7.33 6.14
C ALA A 189 0.36 -7.84 7.60
N VAL A 190 1.38 -8.65 7.90
CA VAL A 190 1.71 -9.07 9.27
C VAL A 190 2.07 -7.87 10.15
N LEU A 191 2.84 -6.91 9.61
CA LEU A 191 3.16 -5.66 10.31
C LEU A 191 1.91 -4.82 10.54
N ALA A 192 1.06 -4.65 9.52
CA ALA A 192 -0.21 -3.94 9.65
C ALA A 192 -1.12 -4.55 10.73
N ARG A 193 -1.18 -5.88 10.83
CA ARG A 193 -1.91 -6.57 11.90
C ARG A 193 -1.33 -6.27 13.29
N ALA A 194 -0.01 -6.20 13.40
CA ALA A 194 0.66 -5.87 14.66
C ALA A 194 0.45 -4.40 15.05
N ASP A 195 0.41 -3.50 14.07
CA ASP A 195 0.09 -2.08 14.27
C ASP A 195 -1.34 -1.91 14.81
N LEU A 196 -2.33 -2.61 14.22
CA LEU A 196 -3.71 -2.62 14.72
C LEU A 196 -3.84 -3.17 16.14
N ALA A 197 -3.00 -4.15 16.50
CA ALA A 197 -2.96 -4.71 17.85
C ALA A 197 -2.21 -3.81 18.85
N GLY A 198 -1.73 -2.64 18.44
CA GLY A 198 -0.95 -1.73 19.29
C GLY A 198 0.42 -2.29 19.70
N THR A 199 0.95 -3.27 18.96
CA THR A 199 2.24 -3.88 19.29
C THR A 199 3.38 -2.96 18.88
N ALA A 200 4.23 -2.56 19.84
CA ALA A 200 5.31 -1.61 19.62
C ALA A 200 6.28 -2.05 18.49
N PRO A 201 6.63 -1.15 17.55
CA PRO A 201 7.61 -1.44 16.50
C PRO A 201 8.97 -1.87 17.04
N GLY A 202 9.61 -2.83 16.39
CA GLY A 202 10.89 -3.41 16.80
C GLY A 202 10.81 -4.36 17.99
N SER A 203 9.61 -4.62 18.53
CA SER A 203 9.45 -5.56 19.63
C SER A 203 9.85 -6.99 19.22
N PRO A 204 10.39 -7.81 20.15
CA PRO A 204 10.80 -9.19 19.85
C PRO A 204 9.68 -10.04 19.24
N SER A 205 8.43 -9.80 19.65
CA SER A 205 7.26 -10.51 19.12
C SER A 205 7.03 -10.21 17.63
N ARG A 206 7.16 -8.94 17.20
CA ARG A 206 7.03 -8.55 15.79
C ARG A 206 8.15 -9.12 14.94
N VAL A 207 9.39 -8.97 15.39
CA VAL A 207 10.57 -9.49 14.68
C VAL A 207 10.48 -11.01 14.56
N GLY A 208 10.13 -11.71 15.64
CA GLY A 208 9.91 -13.16 15.62
C GLY A 208 8.80 -13.58 14.66
N ARG A 209 7.69 -12.83 14.62
CA ARG A 209 6.57 -13.09 13.70
C ARG A 209 6.98 -12.88 12.23
N LEU A 210 7.75 -11.84 11.93
CA LEU A 210 8.30 -11.59 10.59
C LEU A 210 9.23 -12.71 10.14
N LEU A 211 10.15 -13.15 11.01
CA LEU A 211 11.05 -14.26 10.73
C LEU A 211 10.28 -15.57 10.51
N LEU A 212 9.27 -15.86 11.35
CA LEU A 212 8.41 -17.03 11.17
C LEU A 212 7.67 -16.96 9.83
N HIS A 213 7.13 -15.80 9.47
CA HIS A 213 6.46 -15.59 8.20
C HIS A 213 7.42 -15.76 7.01
N ARG A 214 8.64 -15.24 7.12
CA ARG A 214 9.69 -15.41 6.10
C ARG A 214 9.96 -16.88 5.82
N LEU A 215 10.01 -17.73 6.86
CA LEU A 215 10.33 -19.15 6.75
C LEU A 215 9.13 -19.95 6.24
N THR A 216 7.96 -19.73 6.84
CA THR A 216 6.77 -20.59 6.68
C THR A 216 5.75 -20.06 5.67
N GLY A 217 5.78 -18.76 5.37
CA GLY A 217 4.74 -18.05 4.62
C GLY A 217 3.38 -18.00 5.30
N ARG A 218 3.30 -18.34 6.60
CA ARG A 218 2.09 -18.36 7.43
C ARG A 218 2.05 -17.19 8.42
#